data_AF-A0A5F8HGR4-F1
#
_entry.id   AF-A0A5F8HGR4-F1
#
_cell.length_a   1.000
_cell.length_b   1.000
_cell.length_c   1.000
_cell.angle_alpha   90.00
_cell.angle_beta   90.00
_cell.angle_gamma   90.00
#
_symmetry.space_group_name_H-M   'P 1'
#
loop_
_entity.id
_entity.type
_entity.pdbx_description
1 polymer ?
#
loop_
_entity_poly.entity_id
_entity_poly.type
_entity_poly.pdbx_seq_one_letter_code
_entity_poly.pdbx_strand_id
1 'polypeptide(L)'
;MKMTSEASSLQPLKEAMKRVENKLQTLETQFEELDSAMENLTKKFEFHRKTLASQAVQDEMWTAVLEIKFTSLELNIFYSYIIETLHYLHSQVLEKLPDLARGLPTLATVLKRKNNNKRIRVVWETVLEALELQEEDVKAFCTFFIAHSSKAEYYSANLRQLYIPDATPIITNIVKNQVLKNSLLHAVQVIEKKKTMNA
;
A
#
# COMPACT_ATOMS: atom_id res chain seq x y z
N MET A 1 71.37 -15.09 -49.95
CA MET A 1 70.09 -14.35 -49.97
C MET A 1 68.98 -15.27 -49.51
N LYS A 2 68.64 -15.29 -48.21
CA LYS A 2 67.55 -16.13 -47.67
C LYS A 2 66.70 -15.43 -46.59
N MET A 3 67.03 -14.19 -46.22
CA MET A 3 66.35 -13.44 -45.15
C MET A 3 65.16 -12.60 -45.62
N THR A 4 64.95 -12.42 -46.94
CA THR A 4 63.88 -11.55 -47.46
C THR A 4 62.52 -12.26 -47.63
N SER A 5 62.49 -13.60 -47.72
CA SER A 5 61.22 -14.33 -47.86
C SER A 5 60.49 -14.59 -46.54
N GLU A 6 61.21 -14.71 -45.41
CA GLU A 6 60.63 -14.89 -44.08
C GLU A 6 59.95 -13.60 -43.55
N ALA A 7 60.57 -12.44 -43.79
CA ALA A 7 59.99 -11.15 -43.42
C ALA A 7 58.68 -10.85 -44.18
N SER A 8 58.58 -11.32 -45.42
CA SER A 8 57.39 -11.18 -46.28
C SER A 8 56.23 -12.09 -45.86
N SER A 9 56.51 -13.21 -45.18
CA SER A 9 55.53 -14.22 -44.75
C SER A 9 54.87 -13.90 -43.40
N LEU A 10 55.47 -13.03 -42.58
CA LEU A 10 55.00 -12.67 -41.24
C LEU A 10 54.02 -11.49 -41.22
N GLN A 11 54.05 -10.63 -42.23
CA GLN A 11 53.20 -9.44 -42.31
C GLN A 11 51.70 -9.78 -42.41
N PRO A 12 51.26 -10.76 -43.23
CA PRO A 12 49.85 -11.18 -43.27
C PRO A 12 49.33 -11.75 -41.95
N LEU A 13 50.20 -12.45 -41.21
CA LEU A 13 49.89 -13.00 -39.89
C LEU A 13 49.67 -11.89 -38.85
N LYS A 14 50.53 -10.86 -38.86
CA LYS A 14 50.40 -9.69 -37.99
C LYS A 14 49.10 -8.92 -38.25
N GLU A 15 48.73 -8.77 -39.52
CA GLU A 15 47.45 -8.16 -39.90
C GLU A 15 46.24 -9.01 -39.49
N ALA A 16 46.35 -10.33 -39.58
CA ALA A 16 45.33 -11.25 -39.08
C ALA A 16 45.18 -11.15 -37.56
N MET A 17 46.27 -11.13 -36.80
CA MET A 17 46.24 -10.94 -35.34
C MET A 17 45.59 -9.62 -34.94
N LYS A 18 45.97 -8.51 -35.59
CA LYS A 18 45.37 -7.19 -35.32
C LYS A 18 43.86 -7.18 -35.61
N ARG A 19 43.41 -7.87 -36.66
CA ARG A 19 41.97 -8.02 -36.96
C ARG A 19 41.24 -8.83 -35.89
N VAL A 20 41.85 -9.89 -35.38
CA VAL A 20 41.28 -10.71 -34.29
C VAL A 20 41.20 -9.90 -33.00
N GLU A 21 42.26 -9.17 -32.65
CA GLU A 21 42.30 -8.30 -31.47
C GLU A 21 41.20 -7.24 -31.50
N ASN A 22 41.05 -6.52 -32.63
CA ASN A 22 39.98 -5.54 -32.79
C ASN A 22 38.58 -6.18 -32.66
N LYS A 23 38.39 -7.40 -33.17
CA LYS A 23 37.12 -8.13 -33.04
C LYS A 23 36.85 -8.56 -31.60
N LEU A 24 37.87 -8.98 -30.86
CA LEU A 24 37.75 -9.31 -29.43
C LEU A 24 37.38 -8.07 -28.62
N GLN A 25 38.04 -6.94 -28.84
CA GLN A 25 37.69 -5.67 -28.17
C GLN A 25 36.26 -5.24 -28.49
N THR A 26 35.84 -5.36 -29.75
CA THR A 26 34.44 -5.06 -30.14
C THR A 26 33.46 -5.97 -29.41
N LEU A 27 33.79 -7.26 -29.28
CA LEU A 27 32.96 -8.24 -28.60
C LEU A 27 32.89 -7.97 -27.09
N GLU A 28 34.01 -7.59 -26.46
CA GLU A 28 34.06 -7.18 -25.05
C GLU A 28 33.14 -5.99 -24.79
N THR A 29 33.22 -4.94 -25.60
CA THR A 29 32.33 -3.77 -25.47
C THR A 29 30.86 -4.16 -25.65
N GLN A 30 30.54 -5.06 -26.58
CA GLN A 30 29.17 -5.55 -26.75
C GLN A 30 28.68 -6.36 -25.54
N PHE A 31 29.55 -7.15 -24.90
CA PHE A 31 29.21 -7.86 -23.66
C PHE A 31 28.97 -6.90 -22.50
N GLU A 32 29.79 -5.86 -22.35
CA GLU A 32 29.59 -4.82 -21.33
C GLU A 32 28.27 -4.06 -21.52
N GLU A 33 27.93 -3.70 -22.76
CA GLU A 33 26.65 -3.09 -23.10
C GLU A 33 25.47 -4.02 -22.78
N LEU A 34 25.61 -5.31 -23.09
CA LEU A 34 24.59 -6.31 -22.82
C LEU A 34 24.38 -6.52 -21.31
N ASP A 35 25.45 -6.58 -20.53
CA ASP A 35 25.40 -6.69 -19.08
C ASP A 35 24.72 -5.47 -18.44
N SER A 36 25.06 -4.26 -18.90
CA SER A 36 24.39 -3.03 -18.47
C SER A 36 22.90 -3.02 -18.83
N ALA A 37 22.55 -3.48 -20.03
CA ALA A 37 21.15 -3.61 -20.46
C ALA A 37 20.39 -4.64 -19.61
N MET A 38 21.02 -5.77 -19.28
CA MET A 38 20.47 -6.81 -18.42
C MET A 38 20.23 -6.30 -17.00
N GLU A 39 21.17 -5.57 -16.41
CA GLU A 39 21.01 -4.99 -15.07
C GLU A 39 19.85 -3.98 -15.04
N ASN A 40 19.76 -3.13 -16.06
CA ASN A 40 18.67 -2.16 -16.21
C ASN A 40 17.30 -2.84 -16.36
N LEU A 41 17.21 -3.90 -17.17
CA LEU A 41 15.98 -4.68 -17.32
C LEU A 41 15.59 -5.36 -16.00
N THR A 42 16.55 -5.95 -15.28
CA THR A 42 16.34 -6.58 -13.99
C THR A 42 15.73 -5.60 -12.98
N LYS A 43 16.31 -4.40 -12.86
CA LYS A 43 15.78 -3.33 -11.99
C LYS A 43 14.36 -2.93 -12.36
N LYS A 44 14.07 -2.78 -13.66
CA LYS A 44 12.72 -2.47 -14.15
C LYS A 44 11.74 -3.58 -13.81
N PHE A 45 12.06 -4.85 -14.08
CA PHE A 45 11.17 -5.96 -13.78
C PHE A 45 10.90 -6.10 -12.28
N GLU A 46 11.90 -5.88 -11.43
CA GLU A 46 11.70 -5.91 -9.98
C GLU A 46 10.75 -4.80 -9.51
N PHE A 47 10.88 -3.59 -10.04
CA PHE A 47 9.96 -2.49 -9.77
C PHE A 47 8.52 -2.86 -10.17
N HIS A 48 8.32 -3.32 -11.41
CA HIS A 48 7.00 -3.69 -11.91
C HIS A 48 6.38 -4.85 -11.10
N ARG A 49 7.20 -5.84 -10.70
CA ARG A 49 6.75 -6.94 -9.85
C ARG A 49 6.24 -6.43 -8.51
N LYS A 50 6.95 -5.51 -7.85
CA LYS A 50 6.52 -4.91 -6.57
C LYS A 50 5.23 -4.12 -6.74
N THR A 51 5.13 -3.31 -7.79
CA THR A 51 3.92 -2.55 -8.11
C THR A 51 2.72 -3.46 -8.37
N LEU A 52 2.89 -4.50 -9.19
CA LEU A 52 1.80 -5.44 -9.51
C LEU A 52 1.34 -6.20 -8.27
N ALA A 53 2.27 -6.65 -7.42
CA ALA A 53 1.92 -7.30 -6.15
C ALA A 53 1.12 -6.36 -5.23
N SER A 54 1.52 -5.08 -5.14
CA SER A 54 0.77 -4.10 -4.35
C SER A 54 -0.63 -3.83 -4.90
N GLN A 55 -0.78 -3.78 -6.23
CA GLN A 55 -2.06 -3.59 -6.89
C GLN A 55 -2.98 -4.78 -6.65
N ALA A 56 -2.47 -6.00 -6.77
CA ALA A 56 -3.26 -7.22 -6.53
C ALA A 56 -3.86 -7.25 -5.11
N VAL A 57 -3.10 -6.81 -4.10
CA VAL A 57 -3.61 -6.70 -2.71
C VAL A 57 -4.70 -5.63 -2.59
N GLN A 58 -4.57 -4.50 -3.29
CA GLN A 58 -5.62 -3.48 -3.32
C GLN A 58 -6.87 -3.98 -4.01
N ASP A 59 -6.72 -4.64 -5.17
CA ASP A 59 -7.82 -5.20 -5.96
C ASP A 59 -8.59 -6.27 -5.17
N GLU A 60 -7.88 -7.10 -4.39
CA GLU A 60 -8.49 -8.08 -3.49
C GLU A 60 -9.36 -7.40 -2.43
N MET A 61 -8.87 -6.32 -1.80
CA MET A 61 -9.64 -5.55 -0.82
C MET A 61 -10.86 -4.88 -1.45
N TRP A 62 -10.72 -4.26 -2.61
CA TRP A 62 -11.85 -3.66 -3.36
C TRP A 62 -12.91 -4.69 -3.71
N THR A 63 -12.48 -5.85 -4.23
CA THR A 63 -13.38 -6.95 -4.56
C THR A 63 -14.11 -7.44 -3.32
N ALA A 64 -13.38 -7.66 -2.22
CA ALA A 64 -13.98 -8.08 -0.96
C ALA A 64 -15.04 -7.09 -0.45
N VAL A 65 -14.75 -5.78 -0.48
CA VAL A 65 -15.69 -4.75 -0.04
C VAL A 65 -16.93 -4.67 -0.93
N LEU A 66 -16.78 -4.78 -2.25
CA LEU A 66 -17.87 -4.67 -3.22
C LEU A 66 -18.75 -5.93 -3.26
N GLU A 67 -18.20 -7.11 -2.96
CA GLU A 67 -18.92 -8.38 -2.97
C GLU A 67 -19.63 -8.70 -1.66
N ILE A 68 -19.39 -7.92 -0.59
CA ILE A 68 -20.11 -8.12 0.67
C ILE A 68 -21.62 -7.95 0.44
N LYS A 69 -22.38 -8.96 0.88
CA LYS A 69 -23.84 -9.00 0.81
C LYS A 69 -24.48 -8.54 2.11
N PHE A 70 -24.17 -7.32 2.53
CA PHE A 70 -24.91 -6.69 3.64
C PHE A 70 -26.30 -6.26 3.17
N THR A 71 -27.28 -6.43 4.04
CA THR A 71 -28.54 -5.70 3.95
C THR A 71 -28.29 -4.19 4.06
N SER A 72 -29.23 -3.36 3.62
CA SER A 72 -29.13 -1.89 3.76
C SER A 72 -28.91 -1.48 5.23
N LEU A 73 -29.60 -2.16 6.16
CA LEU A 73 -29.48 -1.90 7.59
C LEU A 73 -28.06 -2.22 8.12
N GLU A 74 -27.54 -3.40 7.82
CA GLU A 74 -26.18 -3.81 8.20
C GLU A 74 -25.13 -2.87 7.60
N LEU A 75 -25.29 -2.52 6.32
CA LEU A 75 -24.41 -1.60 5.62
C LEU A 75 -24.35 -0.24 6.34
N ASN A 76 -25.50 0.34 6.67
CA ASN A 76 -25.58 1.63 7.38
C ASN A 76 -24.89 1.56 8.75
N ILE A 77 -25.05 0.46 9.47
CA ILE A 77 -24.45 0.28 10.80
C ILE A 77 -22.93 0.17 10.70
N PHE A 78 -22.39 -0.66 9.80
CA PHE A 78 -20.93 -0.78 9.64
C PHE A 78 -20.32 0.49 9.05
N TYR A 79 -20.99 1.13 8.11
CA TYR A 79 -20.57 2.43 7.58
C TYR A 79 -20.46 3.48 8.70
N SER A 80 -21.40 3.47 9.64
CA SER A 80 -21.40 4.38 10.79
C SER A 80 -20.24 4.12 11.75
N TYR A 81 -19.94 2.85 12.07
CA TYR A 81 -18.74 2.50 12.85
C TYR A 81 -17.45 2.97 12.18
N ILE A 82 -17.37 2.83 10.85
CA ILE A 82 -16.19 3.24 10.08
C ILE A 82 -16.04 4.76 10.07
N ILE A 83 -17.11 5.52 9.83
CA ILE A 83 -17.06 6.98 9.87
C ILE A 83 -16.62 7.45 11.26
N GLU A 84 -17.20 6.91 12.33
CA GLU A 84 -16.83 7.30 13.68
C GLU A 84 -15.37 6.93 13.98
N THR A 85 -14.89 5.78 13.49
CA THR A 85 -13.49 5.35 13.68
C THR A 85 -12.54 6.28 12.95
N LEU A 86 -12.82 6.63 11.69
CA LEU A 86 -12.01 7.56 10.90
C LEU A 86 -12.00 8.98 11.52
N HIS A 87 -13.15 9.42 12.04
CA HIS A 87 -13.26 10.69 12.75
C HIS A 87 -12.44 10.68 14.04
N TYR A 88 -12.59 9.63 14.85
CA TYR A 88 -11.87 9.49 16.11
C TYR A 88 -10.35 9.42 15.90
N LEU A 89 -9.92 8.66 14.90
CA LEU A 89 -8.52 8.57 14.49
C LEU A 89 -7.96 9.95 14.13
N HIS A 90 -8.70 10.76 13.37
CA HIS A 90 -8.32 12.13 13.04
C HIS A 90 -8.23 13.02 14.28
N SER A 91 -9.23 12.96 15.18
CA SER A 91 -9.22 13.73 16.43
C SER A 91 -8.00 13.42 17.29
N GLN A 92 -7.66 12.13 17.49
CA GLN A 92 -6.51 11.73 18.30
C GLN A 92 -5.17 12.21 17.72
N VAL A 93 -5.04 12.24 16.39
CA VAL A 93 -3.87 12.82 15.73
C VAL A 93 -3.79 14.33 15.99
N LEU A 94 -4.92 15.04 15.91
CA LEU A 94 -4.95 16.48 16.14
C LEU A 94 -4.68 16.87 17.60
N GLU A 95 -5.18 16.10 18.56
CA GLU A 95 -4.89 16.29 19.98
C GLU A 95 -3.39 16.22 20.27
N LYS A 96 -2.66 15.34 19.57
CA LYS A 96 -1.20 15.20 19.69
C LYS A 96 -0.42 16.20 18.82
N LEU A 97 -1.08 16.89 17.87
CA LEU A 97 -0.49 17.86 16.95
C LEU A 97 -1.32 19.16 16.87
N PRO A 98 -1.57 19.85 18.00
CA PRO A 98 -2.50 20.99 18.03
C PRO A 98 -2.01 22.17 17.16
N ASP A 99 -0.70 22.36 17.06
CA ASP A 99 -0.08 23.40 16.22
C ASP A 99 -0.27 23.15 14.71
N LEU A 100 -0.49 21.90 14.30
CA LEU A 100 -0.74 21.52 12.91
C LEU A 100 -2.23 21.40 12.56
N ALA A 101 -3.14 21.65 13.50
CA ALA A 101 -4.58 21.44 13.31
C ALA A 101 -5.14 22.19 12.09
N ARG A 102 -4.73 23.46 11.88
CA ARG A 102 -5.13 24.24 10.69
C ARG A 102 -4.63 23.63 9.38
N GLY A 103 -3.48 22.95 9.41
CA GLY A 103 -2.88 22.30 8.25
C GLY A 103 -3.36 20.86 8.01
N LEU A 104 -4.13 20.31 8.96
CA LEU A 104 -4.62 18.94 8.95
C LEU A 104 -6.15 18.89 9.15
N PRO A 105 -6.95 19.59 8.33
CA PRO A 105 -8.39 19.71 8.54
C PRO A 105 -9.15 18.39 8.43
N THR A 106 -8.58 17.37 7.78
CA THR A 106 -9.23 16.06 7.58
C THR A 106 -8.24 14.91 7.68
N LEU A 107 -8.73 13.70 7.92
CA LEU A 107 -7.92 12.48 7.87
C LEU A 107 -7.18 12.32 6.54
N ALA A 108 -7.81 12.68 5.41
CA ALA A 108 -7.16 12.64 4.10
C ALA A 108 -5.89 13.52 4.03
N THR A 109 -5.90 14.68 4.68
CA THR A 109 -4.71 15.54 4.76
C THR A 109 -3.61 14.95 5.65
N VAL A 110 -3.97 14.22 6.70
CA VAL A 110 -3.01 13.44 7.52
C VAL A 110 -2.37 12.35 6.67
N LEU A 111 -3.18 11.52 5.99
CA LEU A 111 -2.70 10.42 5.14
C LEU A 111 -1.79 10.90 4.00
N LYS A 112 -2.12 12.04 3.39
CA LYS A 112 -1.29 12.64 2.33
C LYS A 112 0.06 13.13 2.85
N ARG A 113 0.11 13.67 4.06
CA ARG A 113 1.32 14.33 4.60
C ARG A 113 2.20 13.43 5.45
N LYS A 114 1.68 12.32 6.00
CA LYS A 114 2.41 11.45 6.92
C LYS A 114 3.73 10.92 6.34
N ASN A 115 3.75 10.58 5.05
CA ASN A 115 4.97 10.03 4.42
C ASN A 115 6.11 11.06 4.27
N ASN A 116 5.77 12.36 4.18
CA ASN A 116 6.73 13.44 3.95
C ASN A 116 7.03 14.26 5.22
N ASN A 117 6.32 14.01 6.31
CA ASN A 117 6.51 14.72 7.57
C ASN A 117 6.70 13.72 8.72
N LYS A 118 7.95 13.63 9.22
CA LYS A 118 8.34 12.69 10.27
C LYS A 118 7.50 12.84 11.55
N ARG A 119 7.14 14.07 11.93
CA ARG A 119 6.36 14.32 13.14
C ARG A 119 4.92 13.80 13.01
N ILE A 120 4.31 14.02 11.84
CA ILE A 120 2.98 13.44 11.53
C ILE A 120 3.07 11.92 11.52
N ARG A 121 4.10 11.34 10.90
CA ARG A 121 4.29 9.88 10.84
C ARG A 121 4.38 9.24 12.22
N VAL A 122 5.24 9.77 13.10
CA VAL A 122 5.41 9.22 14.45
C VAL A 122 4.10 9.29 15.24
N VAL A 123 3.42 10.44 15.23
CA VAL A 123 2.12 10.57 15.92
C VAL A 123 1.09 9.62 15.34
N TRP A 124 1.04 9.50 14.02
CA TRP A 124 0.14 8.57 13.34
C TRP A 124 0.36 7.12 13.78
N GLU A 125 1.60 6.64 13.76
CA GLU A 125 1.98 5.30 14.22
C GLU A 125 1.61 5.09 15.71
N THR A 126 1.91 6.06 16.58
CA THR A 126 1.54 6.00 18.01
C THR A 126 0.03 5.97 18.23
N VAL A 127 -0.75 6.72 17.44
CA VAL A 127 -2.22 6.71 17.55
C VAL A 127 -2.78 5.38 17.07
N LEU A 128 -2.27 4.83 15.96
CA LEU A 128 -2.67 3.50 15.49
C LEU A 128 -2.40 2.43 16.55
N GLU A 129 -1.20 2.44 17.13
CA GLU A 129 -0.84 1.51 18.22
C GLU A 129 -1.77 1.65 19.43
N ALA A 130 -2.04 2.88 19.87
CA ALA A 130 -2.93 3.14 21.00
C ALA A 130 -4.39 2.71 20.75
N LEU A 131 -4.82 2.67 19.49
CA LEU A 131 -6.14 2.21 19.08
C LEU A 131 -6.17 0.74 18.67
N GLU A 132 -5.04 0.02 18.81
CA GLU A 132 -4.88 -1.37 18.35
C GLU A 132 -5.19 -1.53 16.85
N LEU A 133 -4.95 -0.49 16.05
CA LEU A 133 -5.18 -0.47 14.60
C LEU A 133 -3.89 -0.64 13.81
N GLN A 134 -4.00 -1.20 12.60
CA GLN A 134 -2.92 -1.29 11.63
C GLN A 134 -3.16 -0.37 10.41
N GLU A 135 -2.14 -0.13 9.59
CA GLU A 135 -2.29 0.62 8.33
C GLU A 135 -3.29 -0.07 7.38
N GLU A 136 -3.32 -1.40 7.41
CA GLU A 136 -4.24 -2.23 6.63
C GLU A 136 -5.69 -1.98 7.03
N ASP A 137 -5.96 -1.73 8.31
CA ASP A 137 -7.30 -1.39 8.80
C ASP A 137 -7.75 -0.06 8.22
N VAL A 138 -6.88 0.96 8.25
CA VAL A 138 -7.18 2.28 7.70
C VAL A 138 -7.45 2.19 6.19
N LYS A 139 -6.67 1.40 5.46
CA LYS A 139 -6.94 1.15 4.03
C LYS A 139 -8.30 0.50 3.83
N ALA A 140 -8.64 -0.54 4.60
CA ALA A 140 -9.95 -1.19 4.54
C ALA A 140 -11.10 -0.21 4.84
N PHE A 141 -10.94 0.64 5.86
CA PHE A 141 -11.90 1.68 6.22
C PHE A 141 -12.09 2.70 5.09
N CYS A 142 -11.00 3.18 4.50
CA CYS A 142 -11.06 4.10 3.37
C CYS A 142 -11.73 3.45 2.15
N THR A 143 -11.38 2.21 1.81
CA THR A 143 -12.00 1.47 0.71
C THR A 143 -13.51 1.30 0.95
N PHE A 144 -13.90 0.88 2.16
CA PHE A 144 -15.31 0.72 2.51
C PHE A 144 -16.07 2.04 2.46
N PHE A 145 -15.49 3.11 3.01
CA PHE A 145 -16.07 4.45 2.96
C PHE A 145 -16.31 4.88 1.50
N ILE A 146 -15.30 4.80 0.64
CA ILE A 146 -15.40 5.22 -0.76
C ILE A 146 -16.42 4.35 -1.53
N ALA A 147 -16.41 3.03 -1.30
CA ALA A 147 -17.30 2.10 -2.00
C ALA A 147 -18.78 2.36 -1.69
N HIS A 148 -19.10 2.77 -0.46
CA HIS A 148 -20.47 2.78 0.05
C HIS A 148 -21.01 4.17 0.40
N SER A 149 -20.20 5.24 0.33
CA SER A 149 -20.61 6.59 0.77
C SER A 149 -21.81 7.18 0.03
N SER A 150 -22.07 6.75 -1.21
CA SER A 150 -23.22 7.21 -1.99
C SER A 150 -24.53 6.50 -1.65
N LYS A 151 -24.47 5.39 -0.90
CA LYS A 151 -25.61 4.51 -0.61
C LYS A 151 -25.92 4.41 0.88
N ALA A 152 -24.91 4.55 1.73
CA ALA A 152 -25.04 4.34 3.16
C ALA A 152 -25.50 5.60 3.90
N GLU A 153 -26.33 5.40 4.91
CA GLU A 153 -26.79 6.42 5.83
C GLU A 153 -26.06 6.31 7.18
N TYR A 154 -25.87 7.45 7.84
CA TYR A 154 -25.24 7.49 9.16
C TYR A 154 -26.27 7.25 10.29
N TYR A 155 -25.99 6.27 11.13
CA TYR A 155 -26.76 5.90 12.31
C TYR A 155 -25.95 6.22 13.58
N SER A 156 -26.58 6.95 14.50
CA SER A 156 -25.99 7.27 15.81
C SER A 156 -25.83 6.02 16.68
N ALA A 157 -25.01 6.11 17.72
CA ALA A 157 -24.77 5.00 18.66
C ALA A 157 -26.06 4.36 19.20
N ASN A 158 -27.08 5.17 19.53
CA ASN A 158 -28.36 4.67 20.02
C ASN A 158 -29.11 3.85 18.96
N LEU A 159 -29.13 4.32 17.71
CA LEU A 159 -29.78 3.62 16.61
C LEU A 159 -29.03 2.33 16.24
N ARG A 160 -27.68 2.37 16.24
CA ARG A 160 -26.87 1.18 16.00
C ARG A 160 -27.20 0.08 17.01
N GLN A 161 -27.19 0.42 18.30
CA GLN A 161 -27.46 -0.53 19.38
C GLN A 161 -28.92 -1.03 19.38
N LEU A 162 -29.88 -0.17 19.00
CA LEU A 162 -31.28 -0.57 18.88
C LEU A 162 -31.50 -1.61 17.78
N TYR A 163 -30.87 -1.41 16.61
CA TYR A 163 -31.06 -2.28 15.45
C TYR A 163 -30.18 -3.53 15.48
N ILE A 164 -28.91 -3.38 15.89
CA ILE A 164 -27.93 -4.46 15.99
C ILE A 164 -27.20 -4.29 17.33
N PRO A 165 -27.70 -4.94 18.41
CA PRO A 165 -27.08 -4.87 19.73
C PRO A 165 -25.64 -5.41 19.77
N ASP A 166 -25.35 -6.43 18.96
CA ASP A 166 -24.02 -6.99 18.77
C ASP A 166 -23.74 -7.18 17.28
N ALA A 167 -22.78 -6.42 16.76
CA ALA A 167 -22.39 -6.42 15.35
C ALA A 167 -21.37 -7.52 15.01
N THR A 168 -20.72 -8.11 16.02
CA THR A 168 -19.62 -9.09 15.84
C THR A 168 -20.07 -10.33 15.07
N PRO A 169 -21.19 -11.01 15.41
CA PRO A 169 -21.60 -12.23 14.71
C PRO A 169 -21.87 -12.00 13.22
N ILE A 170 -22.41 -10.84 12.86
CA ILE A 170 -22.72 -10.47 11.47
C ILE A 170 -21.41 -10.35 10.67
N ILE A 171 -20.40 -9.68 11.23
CA ILE A 171 -19.08 -9.57 10.60
C ILE A 171 -18.44 -10.96 10.44
N THR A 172 -18.43 -11.77 11.50
CA THR A 172 -17.77 -13.08 11.50
C THR A 172 -18.39 -14.04 10.47
N ASN A 173 -19.71 -13.99 10.29
CA ASN A 173 -20.46 -14.89 9.42
C ASN A 173 -20.51 -14.44 7.95
N ILE A 174 -20.65 -13.14 7.68
CA ILE A 174 -20.87 -12.62 6.32
C ILE A 174 -19.55 -12.33 5.61
N VAL A 175 -18.57 -11.76 6.32
CA VAL A 175 -17.34 -11.26 5.71
C VAL A 175 -16.36 -12.42 5.52
N LYS A 176 -16.02 -12.75 4.27
CA LYS A 176 -15.11 -13.87 3.98
C LYS A 176 -13.64 -13.45 3.99
N ASN A 177 -13.33 -12.27 3.46
CA ASN A 177 -11.96 -11.76 3.44
C ASN A 177 -11.49 -11.48 4.88
N GLN A 178 -10.37 -12.10 5.28
CA GLN A 178 -9.91 -12.07 6.67
C GLN A 178 -9.43 -10.68 7.10
N VAL A 179 -8.76 -9.95 6.19
CA VAL A 179 -8.28 -8.59 6.48
C VAL A 179 -9.49 -7.68 6.73
N LEU A 180 -10.45 -7.67 5.81
CA LEU A 180 -11.66 -6.87 5.95
C LEU A 180 -12.49 -7.25 7.18
N LYS A 181 -12.59 -8.55 7.48
CA LYS A 181 -13.26 -9.04 8.70
C LYS A 181 -12.60 -8.46 9.96
N ASN A 182 -11.29 -8.60 10.07
CA ASN A 182 -10.55 -8.10 11.23
C ASN A 182 -10.67 -6.58 11.35
N SER A 183 -10.53 -5.85 10.24
CA SER A 183 -10.66 -4.39 10.24
C SER A 183 -12.04 -3.95 10.71
N LEU A 184 -13.12 -4.56 10.20
CA LEU A 184 -14.48 -4.24 10.65
C LEU A 184 -14.69 -4.53 12.14
N LEU A 185 -14.12 -5.63 12.66
CA LEU A 185 -14.14 -5.92 14.09
C LEU A 185 -13.38 -4.87 14.90
N HIS A 186 -12.19 -4.45 14.44
CA HIS A 186 -11.43 -3.40 15.10
C HIS A 186 -12.19 -2.06 15.12
N ALA A 187 -12.89 -1.69 14.05
CA ALA A 187 -13.72 -0.48 14.03
C ALA A 187 -14.82 -0.53 15.10
N VAL A 188 -15.52 -1.65 15.23
CA VAL A 188 -16.53 -1.84 16.29
C VAL A 188 -15.88 -1.74 17.67
N GLN A 189 -14.75 -2.41 17.89
CA GLN A 189 -14.04 -2.38 19.17
C GLN A 189 -13.57 -0.99 19.56
N VAL A 190 -13.00 -0.22 18.63
CA VAL A 190 -12.53 1.15 18.89
C VAL A 190 -13.67 2.05 19.38
N ILE A 191 -14.83 1.95 18.74
CA ILE A 191 -15.99 2.78 19.06
C ILE A 191 -16.67 2.34 20.36
N GLU A 192 -16.83 1.04 20.59
CA GLU A 192 -17.44 0.55 21.83
C GLU A 192 -16.51 0.77 23.04
N LYS A 193 -15.18 0.62 22.91
CA LYS A 193 -14.20 0.98 23.96
C LYS A 193 -14.25 2.49 24.26
N LYS A 194 -14.37 3.34 23.23
CA LYS A 194 -14.52 4.79 23.43
C LYS A 194 -15.77 5.12 24.26
N LYS A 195 -16.87 4.40 24.06
CA LYS A 195 -18.11 4.60 24.82
C LYS A 195 -17.93 4.25 26.30
N THR A 196 -17.25 3.15 26.62
CA THR A 196 -17.03 2.74 28.01
C THR A 196 -16.05 3.64 28.77
N MET A 197 -15.11 4.29 28.07
CA MET A 197 -14.20 5.27 28.68
C MET A 197 -14.84 6.64 28.96
N ASN A 198 -15.95 6.96 28.29
CA ASN A 198 -16.66 8.24 28.42
C ASN A 198 -17.99 8.14 29.19
N ALA A 199 -18.32 6.96 29.72
CA ALA A 199 -19.51 6.68 30.54
C ALA A 199 -19.16 6.70 32.03
#